data_AF-A0A3M1E822-F1
#
_entry.id   AF-A0A3M1E822-F1
#
_cell.length_a   1.000
_cell.length_b   1.000
_cell.length_c   1.000
_cell.angle_alpha   90.00
_cell.angle_beta   90.00
_cell.angle_gamma   90.00
#
_symmetry.space_group_name_H-M   'P 1'
#
loop_
_entity.id
_entity.type
_entity.pdbx_description
1 polymer ?
#
loop_
_entity_poly.entity_id
_entity_poly.type
_entity_poly.pdbx_seq_one_letter_code
_entity_poly.pdbx_strand_id
1 'polypeptide(L)'
;MVIATGPELDHDLRTVAEFVELYCHRKHRGAVRERFDTKVVDVDAVLGRRPVLCGECTRLLLHAVVKRLHCPMVPKPACKHCPRHCYHPRYRQRMREVMRFSGTRLLLSGRLRYLTHLLL
;
A
#
# COMPACT_ATOMS: atom_id res chain seq x y z
N MET A 1 3.68 -17.65 -8.70
CA MET A 1 4.51 -18.21 -7.62
C MET A 1 4.28 -17.33 -6.42
N VAL A 2 3.62 -17.86 -5.39
CA VAL A 2 3.31 -17.12 -4.17
C VAL A 2 4.60 -17.03 -3.34
N ILE A 3 5.02 -15.81 -3.00
CA ILE A 3 6.21 -15.57 -2.19
C ILE A 3 5.80 -15.53 -0.72
N ALA A 4 6.48 -16.31 0.12
CA ALA A 4 6.31 -16.26 1.57
C ALA A 4 6.81 -14.91 2.12
N THR A 5 6.02 -14.30 3.00
CA THR A 5 6.30 -13.01 3.62
C THR A 5 6.52 -13.15 5.13
N GLY A 6 7.05 -12.10 5.76
CA GLY A 6 7.24 -12.03 7.22
C GLY A 6 6.30 -11.00 7.87
N PRO A 7 6.17 -11.00 9.21
CA PRO A 7 5.15 -10.22 9.92
C PRO A 7 5.25 -8.70 9.70
N GLU A 8 6.47 -8.15 9.63
CA GLU A 8 6.70 -6.73 9.34
C GLU A 8 6.22 -6.36 7.92
N LEU A 9 6.51 -7.22 6.95
CA LEU A 9 6.10 -7.01 5.56
C LEU A 9 4.58 -7.09 5.43
N ASP A 10 3.94 -8.04 6.11
CA ASP A 10 2.49 -8.18 6.10
C ASP A 10 1.80 -6.95 6.68
N HIS A 11 2.33 -6.42 7.78
CA HIS A 11 1.83 -5.19 8.39
C HIS A 11 1.93 -3.99 7.42
N ASP A 12 3.08 -3.83 6.77
CA ASP A 12 3.28 -2.77 5.77
C ASP A 12 2.29 -2.91 4.61
N LEU A 13 2.13 -4.12 4.07
CA LEU A 13 1.26 -4.38 2.93
C LEU A 13 -0.22 -4.17 3.28
N ARG A 14 -0.67 -4.58 4.47
CA ARG A 14 -2.02 -4.28 5.00
C ARG A 14 -2.26 -2.78 5.06
N THR A 15 -1.34 -2.04 5.64
CA THR A 15 -1.44 -0.59 5.76
C THR A 15 -1.53 0.08 4.39
N VAL A 16 -0.66 -0.29 3.45
CA VAL A 16 -0.71 0.25 2.08
C VAL A 16 -2.02 -0.11 1.39
N ALA A 17 -2.52 -1.34 1.52
CA ALA A 17 -3.78 -1.77 0.94
C ALA A 17 -4.97 -0.95 1.47
N GLU A 18 -5.05 -0.75 2.78
CA GLU A 18 -6.08 0.09 3.42
C GLU A 18 -6.05 1.53 2.89
N PHE A 19 -4.86 2.10 2.75
CA PHE A 19 -4.69 3.47 2.28
C PHE A 19 -5.11 3.61 0.82
N VAL A 20 -4.70 2.66 -0.03
CA VAL A 20 -5.05 2.64 -1.45
C VAL A 20 -6.56 2.46 -1.65
N GLU A 21 -7.20 1.59 -0.86
CA GLU A 21 -8.63 1.38 -0.94
C GLU A 21 -9.42 2.62 -0.51
N LEU A 22 -9.07 3.22 0.64
CA LEU A 22 -9.70 4.47 1.09
C LEU A 22 -9.59 5.58 0.03
N TYR A 23 -8.40 5.73 -0.57
CA TYR A 23 -8.19 6.68 -1.65
C TYR A 23 -9.05 6.36 -2.87
N CYS A 24 -9.05 5.10 -3.32
CA CYS A 24 -9.81 4.64 -4.48
C CYS A 24 -11.31 4.93 -4.33
N HIS A 25 -11.90 4.57 -3.20
CA HIS A 25 -13.33 4.74 -2.95
C HIS A 25 -13.74 6.21 -2.89
N ARG A 26 -12.88 7.08 -2.34
CA ARG A 26 -13.19 8.50 -2.17
C ARG A 26 -12.89 9.35 -3.41
N LYS A 27 -11.81 9.07 -4.13
CA LYS A 27 -11.36 9.84 -5.30
C LYS A 27 -11.91 9.33 -6.62
N HIS A 28 -12.21 8.03 -6.74
CA HIS A 28 -12.71 7.43 -7.99
C HIS A 28 -14.13 6.89 -7.80
N ARG A 29 -15.07 7.74 -7.37
CA ARG A 29 -16.42 7.29 -6.96
C ARG A 29 -17.19 6.50 -8.03
N GLY A 30 -17.05 6.86 -9.31
CA GLY A 30 -17.72 6.20 -10.44
C GLY A 30 -16.89 5.16 -11.20
N ALA A 31 -15.69 4.80 -10.74
CA ALA A 31 -14.90 3.78 -11.43
C ALA A 31 -15.42 2.37 -11.13
N VAL A 32 -15.37 1.48 -12.11
CA VAL A 32 -15.57 0.04 -11.93
C VAL A 32 -14.48 -0.49 -10.99
N ARG A 33 -14.87 -1.31 -10.01
CA ARG A 33 -13.95 -1.88 -9.02
C ARG A 33 -14.12 -3.38 -8.95
N GLU A 34 -13.00 -4.06 -8.76
CA GLU A 34 -12.91 -5.50 -8.64
C GLU A 34 -12.13 -5.86 -7.38
N ARG A 35 -12.30 -7.11 -6.91
CA ARG A 35 -11.53 -7.62 -5.79
C ARG A 35 -10.07 -7.74 -6.22
N PHE A 36 -9.17 -7.15 -5.44
CA PHE A 36 -7.74 -7.26 -5.66
C PHE A 36 -7.31 -8.71 -5.51
N ASP A 37 -6.63 -9.22 -6.53
CA ASP A 37 -6.00 -10.52 -6.53
C ASP A 37 -4.64 -10.46 -7.23
N THR A 38 -3.72 -11.31 -6.83
CA THR A 38 -2.39 -11.39 -7.44
C THR A 38 -1.76 -12.75 -7.23
N LYS A 39 -1.02 -13.22 -8.25
CA LYS A 39 -0.25 -14.47 -8.19
C LYS A 39 1.09 -14.34 -7.44
N VAL A 40 1.38 -13.14 -6.92
CA VAL A 40 2.65 -12.79 -6.28
C VAL A 40 2.65 -13.11 -4.78
N VAL A 41 1.53 -12.88 -4.10
CA VAL A 41 1.35 -13.15 -2.66
C VAL A 41 -0.03 -13.77 -2.43
N ASP A 42 -0.17 -14.55 -1.37
CA ASP A 42 -1.48 -14.96 -0.89
C ASP A 42 -2.15 -13.76 -0.23
N VAL A 43 -3.13 -13.18 -0.93
CA VAL A 43 -3.80 -11.96 -0.49
C VAL A 43 -4.57 -12.19 0.81
N ASP A 44 -5.17 -13.36 0.99
CA ASP A 44 -5.98 -13.66 2.17
C ASP A 44 -5.07 -13.87 3.39
N ALA A 45 -3.96 -14.60 3.24
CA ALA A 45 -2.99 -14.77 4.31
C ALA A 45 -2.29 -13.44 4.70
N VAL A 46 -1.87 -12.67 3.70
CA VAL A 46 -1.07 -11.44 3.92
C VAL A 46 -1.94 -10.28 4.36
N LEU A 47 -3.06 -10.01 3.67
CA LEU A 47 -3.91 -8.84 3.96
C LEU A 47 -5.06 -9.14 4.92
N GLY A 48 -5.45 -10.41 5.09
CA GLY A 48 -6.64 -10.82 5.86
C GLY A 48 -7.97 -10.50 5.18
N ARG A 49 -7.94 -9.72 4.09
CA ARG A 49 -9.09 -9.32 3.27
C ARG A 49 -8.64 -8.86 1.90
N ARG A 50 -9.48 -9.06 0.89
CA ARG A 50 -9.25 -8.61 -0.48
C ARG A 50 -9.83 -7.21 -0.68
N PRO A 51 -9.02 -6.14 -0.84
CA PRO A 51 -9.54 -4.80 -1.06
C PRO A 51 -10.23 -4.70 -2.42
N VAL A 52 -11.27 -3.86 -2.53
CA VAL A 52 -12.01 -3.65 -3.78
C VAL A 52 -11.55 -2.36 -4.44
N LEU A 53 -10.84 -2.48 -5.57
CA LEU A 53 -10.08 -1.39 -6.20
C LEU A 53 -10.43 -1.23 -7.67
N CYS A 54 -10.31 -0.01 -8.21
CA CYS A 54 -10.34 0.20 -9.65
C CYS A 54 -9.02 -0.20 -10.31
N GLY A 55 -9.01 -0.41 -11.64
CA GLY A 55 -7.82 -0.86 -12.37
C GLY A 55 -6.57 0.02 -12.21
N GLU A 56 -6.71 1.32 -11.93
CA GLU A 56 -5.57 2.18 -11.61
C GLU A 56 -4.98 1.87 -10.22
N CYS A 57 -5.85 1.77 -9.21
CA CYS A 57 -5.45 1.49 -7.83
C CYS A 57 -4.96 0.05 -7.65
N THR A 58 -5.50 -0.91 -8.40
CA THR A 58 -4.99 -2.29 -8.49
C THR A 58 -3.55 -2.31 -8.97
N ARG A 59 -3.23 -1.60 -10.07
CA ARG A 59 -1.85 -1.49 -10.58
C ARG A 59 -0.92 -0.81 -9.59
N LEU A 60 -1.40 0.23 -8.90
CA LEU A 60 -0.62 0.92 -7.87
C LEU A 60 -0.29 0.01 -6.68
N LEU A 61 -1.28 -0.73 -6.16
CA LEU A 61 -1.08 -1.66 -5.04
C LEU A 61 -0.17 -2.82 -5.44
N LEU A 62 -0.38 -3.40 -6.62
CA LEU A 62 0.48 -4.47 -7.14
C LEU A 62 1.93 -4.01 -7.27
N HIS A 63 2.18 -2.79 -7.78
CA HIS A 63 3.53 -2.24 -7.85
C HIS A 63 4.15 -2.11 -6.46
N ALA A 64 3.39 -1.62 -5.46
CA ALA A 64 3.88 -1.49 -4.09
C ALA A 64 4.24 -2.86 -3.48
N VAL A 65 3.38 -3.87 -3.66
CA VAL A 65 3.61 -5.25 -3.22
C VAL A 65 4.91 -5.80 -3.79
N VAL A 66 5.05 -5.76 -5.13
CA VAL A 66 6.24 -6.27 -5.82
C VAL A 66 7.52 -5.57 -5.35
N LYS A 67 7.50 -4.25 -5.17
CA LYS A 67 8.68 -3.49 -4.74
C LYS A 67 9.05 -3.76 -3.29
N ARG A 68 8.09 -3.96 -2.38
CA ARG A 68 8.38 -4.25 -0.96
C ARG A 68 8.89 -5.68 -0.77
N LEU A 69 8.43 -6.63 -1.59
CA LEU A 69 8.92 -8.01 -1.64
C LEU A 69 10.39 -8.07 -2.09
N HIS A 70 10.73 -7.42 -3.20
CA HIS A 70 12.08 -7.48 -3.79
C HIS A 70 13.03 -6.42 -3.23
N CYS A 71 12.69 -5.77 -2.11
CA CYS A 71 13.57 -4.75 -1.53
C CYS A 71 14.79 -5.42 -0.87
N PRO A 72 16.03 -5.10 -1.32
CA PRO A 72 17.25 -5.73 -0.78
C PRO A 72 17.71 -5.12 0.54
N MET A 73 17.05 -4.06 1.02
CA MET A 73 17.50 -3.31 2.21
C MET A 73 17.22 -4.08 3.50
N VAL A 74 18.21 -4.17 4.38
CA VAL A 74 18.09 -4.75 5.73
C VAL A 74 18.85 -3.84 6.71
N PRO A 75 18.17 -3.20 7.69
CA PRO A 75 16.71 -3.16 7.88
C PRO A 75 16.00 -2.41 6.74
N LYS A 76 14.72 -2.71 6.49
CA LYS A 76 13.94 -2.10 5.40
C LYS A 76 13.53 -0.67 5.78
N PRO A 77 14.13 0.40 5.20
CA PRO A 77 13.73 1.76 5.54
C PRO A 77 12.34 2.07 4.99
N ALA A 78 11.71 3.13 5.51
CA ALA A 78 10.56 3.73 4.87
C ALA A 78 10.93 4.18 3.45
N CYS A 79 10.06 3.95 2.46
CA CYS A 79 10.37 4.27 1.06
C CYS A 79 10.73 5.74 0.82
N LYS A 80 10.28 6.67 1.70
CA LYS A 80 10.66 8.09 1.66
C LYS A 80 12.12 8.36 2.02
N HIS A 81 12.72 7.53 2.87
CA HIS A 81 14.11 7.64 3.34
C HIS A 81 15.02 6.58 2.70
N CYS A 82 14.54 5.89 1.66
CA CYS A 82 15.33 4.86 0.99
C CYS A 82 16.50 5.52 0.22
N PRO A 83 17.75 5.06 0.42
CA PRO A 83 18.91 5.66 -0.25
C PRO A 83 18.92 5.45 -1.76
N ARG A 84 18.23 4.41 -2.26
CA ARG A 84 18.07 4.15 -3.70
C ARG A 84 16.62 3.81 -4.03
N HIS A 85 15.89 4.77 -4.60
CA HIS A 85 14.48 4.59 -4.92
C HIS A 85 14.28 3.63 -6.11
N CYS A 86 13.70 2.46 -5.86
CA CYS A 86 13.33 1.46 -6.88
C CYS A 86 11.90 1.63 -7.43
N TYR A 87 11.17 2.63 -6.91
CA TYR A 87 9.78 2.94 -7.24
C TYR A 87 9.72 3.82 -8.48
N HIS A 88 8.93 3.43 -9.48
CA HIS A 88 8.83 4.22 -10.71
C HIS A 88 8.27 5.63 -10.41
N PRO A 89 8.82 6.71 -11.01
CA PRO A 89 8.47 8.10 -10.65
C PRO A 89 6.95 8.39 -10.66
N ARG A 90 6.24 7.94 -11.70
CA ARG A 90 4.78 8.10 -11.82
C ARG A 90 4.01 7.41 -10.70
N TYR A 91 4.35 6.16 -10.38
CA TYR A 91 3.71 5.44 -9.28
C TYR A 91 4.09 6.07 -7.93
N ARG A 92 5.31 6.61 -7.79
CA ARG A 92 5.80 7.24 -6.56
C ARG A 92 4.99 8.50 -6.22
N GLN A 93 4.72 9.34 -7.22
CA GLN A 93 3.88 10.53 -7.04
C GLN A 93 2.46 10.12 -6.62
N ARG A 94 1.85 9.16 -7.32
CA ARG A 94 0.52 8.63 -6.97
C ARG A 94 0.49 8.05 -5.55
N MET A 95 1.52 7.30 -5.16
CA MET A 95 1.60 6.72 -3.81
C MET A 95 1.75 7.82 -2.73
N ARG A 96 2.50 8.89 -3.00
CA ARG A 96 2.58 10.04 -2.08
C ARG A 96 1.22 10.72 -1.89
N GLU A 97 0.45 10.88 -2.97
CA GLU A 97 -0.91 11.40 -2.87
C GLU A 97 -1.81 10.50 -2.03
N VAL A 98 -1.74 9.18 -2.25
CA VAL A 98 -2.46 8.18 -1.44
C VAL A 98 -2.08 8.30 0.03
N MET A 99 -0.78 8.32 0.34
CA MET A 99 -0.29 8.43 1.71
C MET A 99 -0.75 9.72 2.39
N ARG A 100 -0.64 10.87 1.70
CA ARG A 100 -1.09 12.16 2.22
C ARG A 100 -2.60 12.19 2.44
N PHE A 101 -3.38 11.73 1.47
CA PHE A 101 -4.84 11.77 1.54
C PHE A 101 -5.40 10.83 2.60
N SER A 102 -4.93 9.58 2.61
CA SER A 102 -5.43 8.54 3.49
C SER A 102 -4.88 8.71 4.90
N GLY A 103 -3.62 9.09 5.06
CA GLY A 103 -2.99 9.35 6.37
C GLY A 103 -3.73 10.43 7.17
N THR A 104 -3.99 11.60 6.58
CA THR A 104 -4.73 12.67 7.25
C THR A 104 -6.14 12.24 7.65
N ARG A 105 -6.83 11.44 6.83
CA ARG A 105 -8.20 11.00 7.12
C ARG A 105 -8.28 9.92 8.18
N LEU A 106 -7.29 9.02 8.22
CA LEU A 106 -7.19 8.00 9.25
C LEU A 106 -6.94 8.63 10.62
N LEU A 107 -6.11 9.67 10.67
CA LEU A 107 -5.89 10.47 11.89
C LEU A 107 -7.16 11.17 12.36
N LEU A 108 -7.91 11.80 11.44
CA LEU A 108 -9.19 12.45 11.76
C LEU A 108 -10.28 11.46 12.20
N SER A 109 -10.16 10.17 11.86
CA SER A 109 -11.13 9.13 12.25
C SER A 109 -10.88 8.51 13.63
N GLY A 110 -9.95 9.04 14.42
CA GLY A 110 -9.66 8.55 15.78
C GLY A 110 -8.86 7.23 15.83
N ARG A 111 -8.41 6.71 14.68
CA ARG A 111 -7.46 5.59 14.64
C ARG A 111 -6.04 6.10 14.85
N LEU A 112 -5.71 6.39 16.10
CA LEU A 112 -4.41 6.91 16.57
C LEU A 112 -3.22 5.96 16.31
N ARG A 113 -3.47 4.72 15.87
CA ARG A 113 -2.44 3.70 15.57
C ARG A 113 -1.50 4.06 14.41
N TYR A 114 -1.79 5.12 13.63
CA TYR A 114 -0.97 5.58 12.50
C TYR A 114 -0.18 6.87 12.78
N LEU A 115 -0.21 7.39 14.02
CA LEU A 115 0.52 8.60 14.41
C LEU A 115 2.04 8.47 14.20
N THR A 116 2.59 7.27 14.29
CA THR A 116 4.02 6.99 14.07
C THR A 116 4.48 7.28 12.63
N HIS A 117 3.60 7.19 11.63
CA HIS A 117 3.95 7.44 10.22
C HIS A 117 3.85 8.91 9.79
N LEU A 118 3.16 9.76 10.55
CA LEU A 118 2.97 11.18 10.21
C LEU A 118 4.07 12.09 10.79
N LEU A 119 4.69 11.66 11.89
CA LEU A 119 5.72 12.42 12.63
C LEU A 119 7.16 11.95 12.38
N LEU A 120 7.37 10.88 11.61
CA LEU A 120 8.70 10.27 11.38
C LEU A 120 8.92 9.93 9.93
#